data_AF-J7SKC5-F1
#
_entry.id   AF-J7SKC5-F1
#
_cell.length_a   1.000
_cell.length_b   1.000
_cell.length_c   1.000
_cell.angle_alpha   90.00
_cell.angle_beta   90.00
_cell.angle_gamma   90.00
#
_symmetry.space_group_name_H-M   'P 1'
#
loop_
_entity.id
_entity.type
_entity.pdbx_description
1 polymer ?
#
loop_
_entity_poly.entity_id
_entity_poly.type
_entity_poly.pdbx_seq_one_letter_code
_entity_poly.pdbx_strand_id
1 'polypeptide(L)'
;MPVVRPSVSESREYHYERMAADPQCSQSVILSADEYGYPLREATIHYPRRPKPAKNPLPDTLPASLFDSGYDDQQLQLIVSLSQHARHHLTNLKQEQWLTGQPDADRSDIFVLKSGLVPATGLNTETLPALLSNNQSARHFAGQQRTYWLNKDNQPSVTVPSWPPRRSYTDTAELDETITAAIKSGTDITEQLLKTGYIKADYLFAGTSETGKKVWITRSGHQTYGAPEQFLLPVAVRDNPLIGERHLTRDKHHCVITKHTDASGLITQAKYDWRFLSVCEITDTNDNISQVQTDALGRVISSRFYGTENGQKTGYSQKPLTLPDSVQDATEMKKQLPVAQCFVYAADSWMHSGTDKLPPHVLTLTTNRYDDEPADKSTQQIRQQVTFSDGFGRILQQSARFEDGDAFHRNKNGSLAAGSRKSEKETARWAVSGRTEYDNKGHAVRTYQPYFVNDWRYVSDDSARQDLYADTHCYDPLGREHQVITAKGYQRRTLYTPWFVVSEDENDTAE
;
A
#
# COMPACT_ATOMS: atom_id res chain seq x y z
N MET A 1 -41.96 -2.71 -22.39
CA MET A 1 -40.59 -3.25 -22.40
C MET A 1 -40.27 -3.77 -21.02
N PRO A 2 -39.67 -4.95 -20.85
CA PRO A 2 -39.25 -5.42 -19.53
C PRO A 2 -38.14 -4.52 -18.98
N VAL A 3 -38.12 -4.33 -17.66
CA VAL A 3 -36.97 -3.75 -16.96
C VAL A 3 -35.96 -4.87 -16.74
N VAL A 4 -34.72 -4.66 -17.19
CA VAL A 4 -33.65 -5.67 -17.12
C VAL A 4 -32.40 -5.11 -16.44
N ARG A 5 -31.68 -5.96 -15.72
CA ARG A 5 -30.38 -5.64 -15.13
C ARG A 5 -29.35 -6.70 -15.56
N PRO A 6 -28.41 -6.37 -16.45
CA PRO A 6 -27.31 -7.28 -16.77
C PRO A 6 -26.30 -7.33 -15.62
N SER A 7 -25.75 -8.51 -15.38
CA SER A 7 -24.61 -8.73 -14.47
C SER A 7 -23.73 -9.86 -14.99
N VAL A 8 -22.48 -9.89 -14.54
CA VAL A 8 -21.58 -11.03 -14.78
C VAL A 8 -21.84 -12.05 -13.68
N SER A 9 -22.44 -13.19 -14.04
CA SER A 9 -22.66 -14.29 -13.09
C SER A 9 -21.42 -15.15 -12.90
N GLU A 10 -20.58 -15.27 -13.92
CA GLU A 10 -19.41 -16.14 -13.92
C GLU A 10 -18.23 -15.49 -14.65
N SER A 11 -17.02 -15.66 -14.10
CA SER A 11 -15.75 -15.31 -14.73
C SER A 11 -14.78 -16.47 -14.52
N ARG A 12 -14.07 -16.87 -15.58
CA ARG A 12 -13.08 -17.97 -15.52
C ARG A 12 -11.76 -17.49 -16.10
N GLU A 13 -10.69 -17.73 -15.35
CA GLU A 13 -9.34 -17.31 -15.69
C GLU A 13 -8.42 -18.53 -15.84
N TYR A 14 -7.58 -18.52 -16.86
CA TYR A 14 -6.59 -19.55 -17.11
C TYR A 14 -5.20 -18.93 -17.19
N HIS A 15 -4.30 -19.38 -16.32
CA HIS A 15 -2.88 -19.02 -16.39
C HIS A 15 -2.15 -20.13 -17.14
N TYR A 16 -1.94 -19.92 -18.44
CA TYR A 16 -1.24 -20.88 -19.28
C TYR A 16 0.28 -20.73 -19.22
N GLU A 17 0.80 -19.51 -19.05
CA GLU A 17 2.23 -19.20 -19.24
C GLU A 17 2.79 -19.82 -20.54
N ARG A 18 1.96 -19.78 -21.60
CA ARG A 18 2.25 -20.37 -22.93
C ARG A 18 2.43 -21.90 -22.92
N MET A 19 2.08 -22.59 -21.84
CA MET A 19 2.05 -24.04 -21.68
C MET A 19 0.62 -24.58 -21.80
N ALA A 20 0.17 -24.85 -23.02
CA ALA A 20 -1.23 -25.22 -23.33
C ALA A 20 -1.75 -26.46 -22.57
N ALA A 21 -0.87 -27.41 -22.25
CA ALA A 21 -1.25 -28.69 -21.64
C ALA A 21 -1.50 -28.60 -20.12
N ASP A 22 -0.89 -27.65 -19.42
CA ASP A 22 -0.81 -27.65 -17.95
C ASP A 22 -1.12 -26.27 -17.30
N PRO A 23 -2.27 -25.62 -17.61
CA PRO A 23 -2.62 -24.33 -17.03
C PRO A 23 -3.08 -24.45 -15.57
N GLN A 24 -2.95 -23.36 -14.82
CA GLN A 24 -3.83 -23.12 -13.66
C GLN A 24 -5.18 -22.59 -14.14
N CYS A 25 -6.25 -22.88 -13.40
CA CYS A 25 -7.59 -22.39 -13.69
C CYS A 25 -8.31 -21.99 -12.41
N SER A 26 -8.89 -20.79 -12.41
CA SER A 26 -9.77 -20.29 -11.36
C SER A 26 -11.09 -19.82 -11.95
N GLN A 27 -12.16 -19.82 -11.15
CA GLN A 27 -13.47 -19.34 -11.57
C GLN A 27 -14.22 -18.69 -10.42
N SER A 28 -14.74 -17.49 -10.63
CA SER A 28 -15.66 -16.82 -9.71
C SER A 28 -17.09 -16.99 -10.21
N VAL A 29 -18.01 -17.32 -9.28
CA VAL A 29 -19.42 -17.61 -9.57
C VAL A 29 -20.31 -16.90 -8.55
N ILE A 30 -21.27 -16.11 -9.02
CA ILE A 30 -22.34 -15.54 -8.18
C ILE A 30 -23.50 -16.53 -8.16
N LEU A 31 -23.72 -17.18 -7.01
CA LEU A 31 -24.76 -18.20 -6.83
C LEU A 31 -26.14 -17.58 -6.59
N SER A 32 -26.18 -16.42 -5.94
CA SER A 32 -27.41 -15.67 -5.72
C SER A 32 -27.10 -14.22 -5.37
N ALA A 33 -27.96 -13.31 -5.79
CA ALA A 33 -27.90 -11.90 -5.44
C ALA A 33 -29.30 -11.41 -5.00
N ASP A 34 -29.35 -10.31 -4.26
CA ASP A 34 -30.61 -9.67 -3.87
C ASP A 34 -31.24 -8.85 -5.02
N GLU A 35 -32.40 -8.23 -4.76
CA GLU A 35 -33.10 -7.39 -5.74
C GLU A 35 -32.30 -6.15 -6.18
N TYR A 36 -31.32 -5.73 -5.37
CA TYR A 36 -30.37 -4.65 -5.67
C TYR A 36 -29.04 -5.18 -6.20
N GLY A 37 -28.99 -6.47 -6.57
CA GLY A 37 -27.88 -7.16 -7.20
C GLY A 37 -26.60 -7.19 -6.39
N TYR A 38 -26.68 -7.07 -5.06
CA TYR A 38 -25.56 -7.42 -4.20
C TYR A 38 -25.50 -8.94 -4.05
N PRO A 39 -24.33 -9.57 -4.20
CA PRO A 39 -24.17 -10.99 -3.97
C PRO A 39 -24.57 -11.38 -2.54
N LEU A 40 -25.42 -12.41 -2.42
CA LEU A 40 -25.78 -13.04 -1.14
C LEU A 40 -24.96 -14.30 -0.92
N ARG A 41 -24.61 -14.99 -2.01
CA ARG A 41 -23.76 -16.18 -2.02
C ARG A 41 -22.92 -16.14 -3.28
N GLU A 42 -21.61 -16.27 -3.12
CA GLU A 42 -20.66 -16.35 -4.22
C GLU A 42 -19.57 -17.36 -3.89
N ALA A 43 -18.90 -17.86 -4.91
CA ALA A 43 -17.85 -18.84 -4.75
C ALA A 43 -16.67 -18.53 -5.66
N THR A 44 -15.46 -18.76 -5.15
CA THR A 44 -14.24 -18.84 -5.95
C THR A 44 -13.77 -20.28 -5.97
N ILE A 45 -13.64 -20.83 -7.17
CA ILE A 45 -13.21 -22.19 -7.44
C ILE A 45 -11.74 -22.14 -7.89
N HIS A 46 -10.88 -22.93 -7.25
CA HIS A 46 -9.53 -23.22 -7.70
C HIS A 46 -9.50 -24.67 -8.17
N TYR A 47 -9.34 -24.85 -9.49
CA TYR A 47 -9.35 -26.17 -10.10
C TYR A 47 -8.04 -26.92 -9.82
N PRO A 48 -8.10 -28.25 -9.67
CA PRO A 48 -6.91 -29.06 -9.53
C PRO A 48 -6.06 -29.02 -10.81
N ARG A 49 -4.76 -29.20 -10.65
CA ARG A 49 -3.82 -29.45 -11.74
C ARG A 49 -4.25 -30.65 -12.56
N ARG A 50 -4.06 -30.57 -13.87
CA ARG A 50 -4.36 -31.68 -14.78
C ARG A 50 -3.45 -32.88 -14.50
N PRO A 51 -3.88 -34.10 -14.88
CA PRO A 51 -2.98 -35.25 -14.89
C PRO A 51 -1.72 -34.95 -15.67
N LYS A 52 -0.60 -35.48 -15.19
CA LYS A 52 0.72 -35.25 -15.78
C LYS A 52 0.74 -35.63 -17.27
N PRO A 53 1.12 -34.72 -18.19
CA PRO A 53 1.24 -35.04 -19.61
C PRO A 53 2.39 -36.02 -19.86
N ALA A 54 2.28 -36.80 -20.93
CA ALA A 54 3.30 -37.79 -21.30
C ALA A 54 4.63 -37.17 -21.74
N LYS A 55 4.60 -35.96 -22.31
CA LYS A 55 5.78 -35.21 -22.73
C LYS A 55 6.05 -34.06 -21.77
N ASN A 56 7.30 -33.92 -21.32
CA ASN A 56 7.74 -32.76 -20.55
C ASN A 56 7.61 -31.49 -21.41
N PRO A 57 6.79 -30.51 -21.00
CA PRO A 57 6.59 -29.25 -21.74
C PRO A 57 7.70 -28.21 -21.48
N LEU A 58 8.62 -28.45 -20.55
CA LEU A 58 9.72 -27.53 -20.23
C LEU A 58 10.82 -27.56 -21.30
N PRO A 59 11.61 -26.49 -21.44
CA PRO A 59 12.82 -26.49 -22.25
C PRO A 59 13.82 -27.55 -21.77
N ASP A 60 14.51 -28.21 -22.71
CA ASP A 60 15.53 -29.22 -22.42
C ASP A 60 16.78 -28.65 -21.71
N THR A 61 16.87 -27.32 -21.56
CA THR A 61 17.92 -26.64 -20.80
C THR A 61 17.73 -26.75 -19.29
N LEU A 62 16.54 -27.14 -18.82
CA LEU A 62 16.25 -27.33 -17.40
C LEU A 62 16.46 -28.79 -16.97
N PRO A 63 16.71 -29.05 -15.66
CA PRO A 63 16.85 -30.41 -15.16
C PRO A 63 15.63 -31.27 -15.53
N ALA A 64 15.87 -32.44 -16.14
CA ALA A 64 14.79 -33.30 -16.63
C ALA A 64 13.81 -33.74 -15.52
N SER A 65 14.28 -33.83 -14.26
CA SER A 65 13.47 -34.16 -13.09
C SER A 65 12.58 -33.02 -12.58
N LEU A 66 12.83 -31.77 -13.01
CA LEU A 66 12.15 -30.59 -12.47
C LEU A 66 10.64 -30.64 -12.67
N PHE A 67 10.20 -31.06 -13.87
CA PHE A 67 8.77 -31.18 -14.15
C PHE A 67 8.09 -32.22 -13.26
N ASP A 68 8.78 -33.33 -13.01
CA ASP A 68 8.30 -34.43 -12.20
C ASP A 68 8.20 -34.05 -10.73
N SER A 69 9.25 -33.42 -10.19
CA SER A 69 9.30 -32.91 -8.82
C SER A 69 8.37 -31.71 -8.58
N GLY A 70 7.91 -31.05 -9.65
CA GLY A 70 6.96 -29.95 -9.56
C GLY A 70 5.51 -30.36 -9.27
N TYR A 71 5.19 -31.67 -9.27
CA TYR A 71 3.87 -32.18 -8.90
C TYR A 71 3.78 -32.41 -7.38
N ASP A 72 2.72 -31.86 -6.78
CA ASP A 72 2.42 -32.00 -5.35
C ASP A 72 0.94 -32.35 -5.13
N ASP A 73 0.63 -33.15 -4.11
CA ASP A 73 -0.73 -33.58 -3.80
C ASP A 73 -1.69 -32.41 -3.53
N GLN A 74 -1.19 -31.28 -3.02
CA GLN A 74 -1.98 -30.06 -2.80
C GLN A 74 -2.53 -29.48 -4.12
N GLN A 75 -1.79 -29.65 -5.22
CA GLN A 75 -2.21 -29.18 -6.54
C GLN A 75 -3.34 -30.04 -7.11
N LEU A 76 -3.58 -31.23 -6.58
CA LEU A 76 -4.59 -32.19 -7.06
C LEU A 76 -5.93 -32.05 -6.34
N GLN A 77 -6.09 -31.03 -5.49
CA GLN A 77 -7.32 -30.75 -4.77
C GLN A 77 -8.17 -29.73 -5.52
N LEU A 78 -9.49 -29.94 -5.50
CA LEU A 78 -10.46 -28.92 -5.90
C LEU A 78 -10.77 -28.09 -4.66
N ILE A 79 -10.44 -26.80 -4.69
CA ILE A 79 -10.73 -25.89 -3.57
C ILE A 79 -11.87 -24.96 -3.96
N VAL A 80 -12.91 -24.88 -3.14
CA VAL A 80 -13.99 -23.90 -3.34
C VAL A 80 -14.13 -23.04 -2.10
N SER A 81 -13.82 -21.76 -2.23
CA SER A 81 -14.08 -20.74 -1.22
C SER A 81 -15.49 -20.20 -1.43
N LEU A 82 -16.42 -20.51 -0.52
CA LEU A 82 -17.80 -20.03 -0.52
C LEU A 82 -17.92 -18.84 0.42
N SER A 83 -18.40 -17.70 -0.09
CA SER A 83 -18.70 -16.51 0.70
C SER A 83 -20.20 -16.27 0.74
N GLN A 84 -20.70 -15.90 1.92
CA GLN A 84 -22.10 -15.58 2.17
C GLN A 84 -22.19 -14.18 2.79
N HIS A 85 -23.18 -13.41 2.33
CA HIS A 85 -23.33 -12.01 2.70
C HIS A 85 -24.77 -11.69 3.04
N ALA A 86 -24.92 -10.78 4.01
CA ALA A 86 -26.14 -10.06 4.29
C ALA A 86 -25.84 -8.56 4.19
N ARG A 87 -26.82 -7.82 3.66
CA ARG A 87 -26.75 -6.37 3.48
C ARG A 87 -28.04 -5.73 3.99
N HIS A 88 -27.92 -4.52 4.51
CA HIS A 88 -29.06 -3.67 4.82
C HIS A 88 -29.33 -2.68 3.69
N HIS A 89 -30.62 -2.45 3.42
CA HIS A 89 -31.09 -1.52 2.40
C HIS A 89 -32.07 -0.53 3.05
N LEU A 90 -31.74 0.76 2.98
CA LEU A 90 -32.59 1.86 3.41
C LEU A 90 -33.32 2.41 2.20
N THR A 91 -34.51 1.89 1.92
CA THR A 91 -35.28 2.19 0.70
C THR A 91 -36.63 2.85 1.00
N ASN A 92 -36.70 3.62 2.08
CA ASN A 92 -37.92 4.33 2.46
C ASN A 92 -38.12 5.59 1.59
N LEU A 93 -38.75 5.39 0.43
CA LEU A 93 -39.04 6.46 -0.52
C LEU A 93 -39.95 7.56 0.05
N LYS A 94 -40.82 7.25 1.03
CA LYS A 94 -41.67 8.26 1.70
C LYS A 94 -40.85 9.23 2.54
N GLN A 95 -39.68 8.81 2.99
CA GLN A 95 -38.73 9.64 3.74
C GLN A 95 -37.57 10.12 2.85
N GLU A 96 -37.66 9.92 1.52
CA GLU A 96 -36.61 10.26 0.55
C GLU A 96 -35.27 9.57 0.85
N GLN A 97 -35.32 8.37 1.43
CA GLN A 97 -34.15 7.58 1.78
C GLN A 97 -33.92 6.51 0.72
N TRP A 98 -32.75 6.56 0.09
CA TRP A 98 -32.27 5.53 -0.82
C TRP A 98 -30.77 5.29 -0.63
N LEU A 99 -30.44 4.27 0.15
CA LEU A 99 -29.07 3.81 0.37
C LEU A 99 -29.07 2.29 0.56
N THR A 100 -28.48 1.58 -0.39
CA THR A 100 -28.47 0.11 -0.44
C THR A 100 -27.07 -0.44 -0.12
N GLY A 101 -26.98 -1.73 0.20
CA GLY A 101 -25.69 -2.43 0.29
C GLY A 101 -24.89 -2.16 1.56
N GLN A 102 -25.49 -1.70 2.65
CA GLN A 102 -24.76 -1.50 3.91
C GLN A 102 -24.36 -2.87 4.49
N PRO A 103 -23.07 -3.11 4.83
CA PRO A 103 -22.63 -4.38 5.37
C PRO A 103 -23.39 -4.79 6.64
N ASP A 104 -23.86 -6.03 6.72
CA ASP A 104 -24.44 -6.62 7.92
C ASP A 104 -23.56 -7.79 8.41
N ALA A 105 -23.59 -8.90 7.67
CA ALA A 105 -22.92 -10.14 8.04
C ALA A 105 -22.19 -10.71 6.83
N ASP A 106 -20.98 -11.21 7.07
CA ASP A 106 -20.13 -11.85 6.08
C ASP A 106 -19.59 -13.15 6.68
N ARG A 107 -19.59 -14.24 5.90
CA ARG A 107 -19.03 -15.54 6.29
C ARG A 107 -18.30 -16.15 5.13
N SER A 108 -17.18 -16.81 5.40
CA SER A 108 -16.47 -17.63 4.42
C SER A 108 -16.29 -19.06 4.93
N ASP A 109 -16.47 -20.01 4.03
CA ASP A 109 -16.18 -21.42 4.22
C ASP A 109 -15.33 -21.93 3.06
N ILE A 110 -14.42 -22.86 3.32
CA ILE A 110 -13.58 -23.49 2.31
C ILE A 110 -13.97 -24.95 2.19
N PHE A 111 -14.21 -25.41 0.97
CA PHE A 111 -14.41 -26.83 0.66
C PHE A 111 -13.14 -27.38 0.04
N VAL A 112 -12.56 -28.39 0.67
CA VAL A 112 -11.39 -29.13 0.14
C VAL A 112 -11.87 -30.46 -0.43
N LEU A 113 -11.97 -30.54 -1.76
CA LEU A 113 -12.62 -31.63 -2.48
C LEU A 113 -11.61 -32.44 -3.31
N LYS A 114 -11.94 -33.70 -3.59
CA LYS A 114 -11.14 -34.56 -4.47
C LYS A 114 -11.27 -34.13 -5.93
N SER A 115 -10.18 -34.20 -6.71
CA SER A 115 -10.16 -33.82 -8.14
C SER A 115 -11.19 -34.54 -9.01
N GLY A 116 -11.51 -35.80 -8.69
CA GLY A 116 -12.49 -36.59 -9.46
C GLY A 116 -13.93 -36.07 -9.41
N LEU A 117 -14.22 -35.04 -8.62
CA LEU A 117 -15.53 -34.40 -8.53
C LEU A 117 -15.73 -33.25 -9.53
N VAL A 118 -14.70 -32.91 -10.33
CA VAL A 118 -14.80 -31.91 -11.40
C VAL A 118 -15.48 -32.52 -12.63
N PRO A 119 -16.64 -32.00 -13.08
CA PRO A 119 -17.27 -32.44 -14.33
C PRO A 119 -16.38 -32.14 -15.54
N ALA A 120 -16.47 -32.96 -16.59
CA ALA A 120 -15.68 -32.75 -17.81
C ALA A 120 -15.92 -31.39 -18.48
N THR A 121 -17.11 -30.80 -18.31
CA THR A 121 -17.48 -29.47 -18.81
C THR A 121 -17.04 -28.31 -17.90
N GLY A 122 -16.46 -28.62 -16.73
CA GLY A 122 -16.23 -27.67 -15.65
C GLY A 122 -17.47 -27.43 -14.79
N LEU A 123 -17.30 -26.64 -13.73
CA LEU A 123 -18.37 -26.19 -12.85
C LEU A 123 -18.99 -24.88 -13.35
N ASN A 124 -20.24 -24.64 -12.98
CA ASN A 124 -21.00 -23.44 -13.30
C ASN A 124 -22.01 -23.13 -12.18
N THR A 125 -22.78 -22.06 -12.36
CA THR A 125 -23.79 -21.60 -11.40
C THR A 125 -24.81 -22.68 -11.05
N GLU A 126 -25.22 -23.53 -12.00
CA GLU A 126 -26.26 -24.55 -11.80
C GLU A 126 -25.75 -25.80 -11.07
N THR A 127 -24.52 -26.23 -11.38
CA THR A 127 -23.94 -27.48 -10.86
C THR A 127 -23.27 -27.31 -9.50
N LEU A 128 -22.70 -26.13 -9.23
CA LEU A 128 -21.92 -25.89 -8.01
C LEU A 128 -22.74 -26.04 -6.71
N PRO A 129 -23.98 -25.53 -6.59
CA PRO A 129 -24.77 -25.70 -5.37
C PRO A 129 -24.94 -27.17 -4.96
N ALA A 130 -25.26 -28.06 -5.91
CA ALA A 130 -25.43 -29.48 -5.64
C ALA A 130 -24.13 -30.14 -5.17
N LEU A 131 -22.99 -29.78 -5.77
CA LEU A 131 -21.68 -30.25 -5.35
C LEU A 131 -21.39 -29.88 -3.89
N LEU A 132 -21.61 -28.62 -3.51
CA LEU A 132 -21.35 -28.13 -2.15
C LEU A 132 -22.30 -28.79 -1.14
N SER A 133 -23.59 -28.91 -1.46
CA SER A 133 -24.58 -29.55 -0.59
C SER A 133 -24.29 -31.04 -0.36
N ASN A 134 -23.79 -31.76 -1.37
CA ASN A 134 -23.46 -33.19 -1.24
C ASN A 134 -22.15 -33.45 -0.49
N ASN A 135 -21.31 -32.43 -0.28
CA ASN A 135 -19.98 -32.57 0.32
C ASN A 135 -19.79 -31.68 1.56
N GLN A 136 -20.83 -31.53 2.40
CA GLN A 136 -20.76 -30.70 3.61
C GLN A 136 -19.69 -31.15 4.62
N SER A 137 -19.31 -32.43 4.63
CA SER A 137 -18.23 -32.93 5.49
C SER A 137 -16.83 -32.42 5.10
N ALA A 138 -16.67 -31.90 3.88
CA ALA A 138 -15.43 -31.30 3.38
C ALA A 138 -15.37 -29.77 3.63
N ARG A 139 -16.38 -29.21 4.29
CA ARG A 139 -16.48 -27.79 4.60
C ARG A 139 -15.66 -27.46 5.84
N HIS A 140 -14.83 -26.45 5.72
CA HIS A 140 -14.07 -25.85 6.80
C HIS A 140 -14.52 -24.40 6.99
N PHE A 141 -14.84 -24.02 8.22
CA PHE A 141 -15.12 -22.63 8.55
C PHE A 141 -13.83 -21.81 8.38
N ALA A 142 -13.90 -20.73 7.60
CA ALA A 142 -12.73 -19.88 7.29
C ALA A 142 -12.81 -18.49 7.93
N GLY A 143 -13.97 -18.11 8.47
CA GLY A 143 -14.14 -16.87 9.22
C GLY A 143 -15.52 -16.27 9.06
N GLN A 144 -15.83 -15.30 9.91
CA GLN A 144 -17.04 -14.51 9.80
C GLN A 144 -16.83 -13.11 10.39
N GLN A 145 -17.64 -12.16 9.94
CA GLN A 145 -17.66 -10.80 10.41
C GLN A 145 -19.10 -10.28 10.51
N ARG A 146 -19.42 -9.56 11.59
CA ARG A 146 -20.69 -8.84 11.77
C ARG A 146 -20.42 -7.35 11.98
N THR A 147 -21.08 -6.50 11.20
CA THR A 147 -21.08 -5.05 11.39
C THR A 147 -22.29 -4.63 12.20
N TYR A 148 -22.06 -3.85 13.27
CA TYR A 148 -23.13 -3.30 14.10
C TYR A 148 -23.34 -1.83 13.78
N TRP A 149 -24.59 -1.43 13.58
CA TRP A 149 -24.98 -0.06 13.29
C TRP A 149 -25.84 0.53 14.39
N LEU A 150 -25.86 1.86 14.51
CA LEU A 150 -26.72 2.55 15.45
C LEU A 150 -28.18 2.56 14.97
N ASN A 151 -29.08 2.09 15.83
CA ASN A 151 -30.53 2.21 15.64
C ASN A 151 -31.04 3.61 16.02
N LYS A 152 -32.36 3.81 15.96
CA LYS A 152 -33.02 5.09 16.28
C LYS A 152 -32.80 5.57 17.72
N ASP A 153 -32.49 4.66 18.63
CA ASP A 153 -32.24 4.92 20.06
C ASP A 153 -30.73 5.08 20.33
N ASN A 154 -29.91 5.21 19.27
CA ASN A 154 -28.45 5.27 19.29
C ASN A 154 -27.81 4.07 19.99
N GLN A 155 -28.43 2.90 19.90
CA GLN A 155 -27.88 1.63 20.38
C GLN A 155 -27.36 0.77 19.21
N PRO A 156 -26.26 0.03 19.40
CA PRO A 156 -25.79 -0.93 18.42
C PRO A 156 -26.84 -2.00 18.15
N SER A 157 -27.12 -2.29 16.88
CA SER A 157 -28.12 -3.26 16.42
C SER A 157 -27.65 -4.01 15.18
N VAL A 158 -28.25 -5.19 14.97
CA VAL A 158 -28.14 -6.02 13.75
C VAL A 158 -29.34 -5.85 12.81
N THR A 159 -30.26 -4.96 13.16
CA THR A 159 -31.38 -4.57 12.29
C THR A 159 -30.94 -3.52 11.28
N VAL A 160 -31.80 -3.24 10.29
CA VAL A 160 -31.59 -2.11 9.36
C VAL A 160 -31.21 -0.84 10.15
N PRO A 161 -30.10 -0.16 9.77
CA PRO A 161 -29.58 0.99 10.50
C PRO A 161 -30.54 2.17 10.45
N SER A 162 -30.45 3.06 11.44
CA SER A 162 -31.15 4.34 11.39
C SER A 162 -30.51 5.27 10.34
N TRP A 163 -31.30 6.19 9.77
CA TRP A 163 -30.79 7.20 8.86
C TRP A 163 -30.19 8.40 9.63
N PRO A 164 -29.04 8.95 9.21
CA PRO A 164 -28.08 8.32 8.30
C PRO A 164 -27.34 7.15 9.00
N PRO A 165 -26.96 6.08 8.29
CA PRO A 165 -26.26 4.95 8.88
C PRO A 165 -24.96 5.35 9.58
N ARG A 166 -24.84 4.96 10.85
CA ARG A 166 -23.65 5.20 11.68
C ARG A 166 -23.14 3.86 12.21
N ARG A 167 -21.95 3.44 11.79
CA ARG A 167 -21.35 2.18 12.25
C ARG A 167 -20.92 2.33 13.70
N SER A 168 -21.32 1.41 14.57
CA SER A 168 -20.86 1.38 15.96
C SER A 168 -19.53 0.67 16.08
N TYR A 169 -19.46 -0.62 15.75
CA TYR A 169 -18.27 -1.46 15.81
C TYR A 169 -18.41 -2.67 14.86
N THR A 170 -17.37 -3.49 14.78
CA THR A 170 -17.35 -4.75 14.03
C THR A 170 -16.90 -5.89 14.94
N ASP A 171 -17.54 -7.05 14.78
CA ASP A 171 -17.19 -8.29 15.46
C ASP A 171 -16.61 -9.26 14.42
N THR A 172 -15.41 -9.79 14.64
CA THR A 172 -14.69 -10.67 13.71
C THR A 172 -14.30 -11.97 14.41
N ALA A 173 -14.59 -13.12 13.80
CA ALA A 173 -14.19 -14.42 14.34
C ALA A 173 -12.68 -14.66 14.20
N GLU A 174 -12.10 -15.17 15.29
CA GLU A 174 -10.67 -15.46 15.40
C GLU A 174 -10.43 -16.95 15.67
N LEU A 175 -11.24 -17.58 16.55
CA LEU A 175 -11.03 -18.98 16.94
C LEU A 175 -12.35 -19.76 16.88
N ASP A 176 -12.38 -20.78 16.03
CA ASP A 176 -13.46 -21.76 15.99
C ASP A 176 -13.21 -22.90 17.01
N GLU A 177 -14.09 -23.90 17.02
CA GLU A 177 -13.94 -25.06 17.91
C GLU A 177 -12.68 -25.88 17.57
N THR A 178 -12.32 -25.98 16.29
CA THR A 178 -11.16 -26.74 15.81
C THR A 178 -9.86 -26.14 16.36
N ILE A 179 -9.67 -24.83 16.17
CA ILE A 179 -8.51 -24.08 16.66
C ILE A 179 -8.49 -24.12 18.19
N THR A 180 -9.63 -23.90 18.84
CA THR A 180 -9.72 -23.91 20.30
C THR A 180 -9.33 -25.28 20.87
N ALA A 181 -9.76 -26.38 20.23
CA ALA A 181 -9.40 -27.74 20.63
C ALA A 181 -7.89 -27.99 20.50
N ALA A 182 -7.27 -27.51 19.41
CA ALA A 182 -5.83 -27.61 19.20
C ALA A 182 -5.01 -26.83 20.25
N ILE A 183 -5.45 -25.62 20.62
CA ILE A 183 -4.74 -24.76 21.57
C ILE A 183 -4.87 -25.28 23.01
N LYS A 184 -6.08 -25.71 23.41
CA LYS A 184 -6.39 -26.04 24.81
C LYS A 184 -5.44 -27.10 25.39
N SER A 185 -4.96 -28.06 24.60
CA SER A 185 -4.04 -29.13 25.06
C SER A 185 -4.44 -29.77 26.41
N GLY A 186 -5.75 -29.87 26.69
CA GLY A 186 -6.31 -30.40 27.94
C GLY A 186 -6.61 -29.37 29.05
N THR A 187 -6.32 -28.08 28.88
CA THR A 187 -6.62 -26.99 29.83
C THR A 187 -7.77 -26.11 29.33
N ASP A 188 -8.69 -25.70 30.19
CA ASP A 188 -9.71 -24.72 29.80
C ASP A 188 -9.13 -23.30 29.74
N ILE A 189 -9.01 -22.74 28.54
CA ILE A 189 -8.50 -21.39 28.28
C ILE A 189 -9.60 -20.30 28.25
N THR A 190 -10.85 -20.66 28.58
CA THR A 190 -12.02 -19.76 28.43
C THR A 190 -11.84 -18.46 29.22
N GLU A 191 -11.34 -18.53 30.45
CA GLU A 191 -11.16 -17.34 31.29
C GLU A 191 -10.03 -16.43 30.76
N GLN A 192 -8.96 -17.02 30.24
CA GLN A 192 -7.83 -16.31 29.64
C GLN A 192 -8.27 -15.55 28.39
N LEU A 193 -9.08 -16.18 27.53
CA LEU A 193 -9.64 -15.54 26.34
C LEU A 193 -10.56 -14.36 26.70
N LEU A 194 -11.40 -14.51 27.72
CA LEU A 194 -12.26 -13.42 28.20
C LEU A 194 -11.41 -12.25 28.75
N LYS A 195 -10.34 -12.53 29.50
CA LYS A 195 -9.41 -11.50 30.02
C LYS A 195 -8.66 -10.76 28.91
N THR A 196 -8.46 -11.38 27.75
CA THR A 196 -7.83 -10.76 26.59
C THR A 196 -8.83 -10.16 25.60
N GLY A 197 -10.11 -10.03 25.99
CA GLY A 197 -11.11 -9.27 25.24
C GLY A 197 -11.85 -10.05 24.17
N TYR A 198 -11.63 -11.37 24.07
CA TYR A 198 -12.44 -12.23 23.21
C TYR A 198 -13.81 -12.45 23.84
N ILE A 199 -14.84 -12.54 22.99
CA ILE A 199 -16.19 -12.90 23.41
C ILE A 199 -16.74 -14.00 22.50
N LYS A 200 -17.79 -14.69 22.94
CA LYS A 200 -18.45 -15.74 22.15
C LYS A 200 -19.61 -15.16 21.35
N ALA A 201 -19.68 -15.50 20.08
CA ALA A 201 -20.80 -15.18 19.19
C ALA A 201 -21.37 -16.45 18.53
N ASP A 202 -22.61 -16.40 18.06
CA ASP A 202 -23.17 -17.44 17.21
C ASP A 202 -22.49 -17.47 15.84
N TYR A 203 -22.46 -18.64 15.21
CA TYR A 203 -22.08 -18.74 13.81
C TYR A 203 -23.08 -17.97 12.94
N LEU A 204 -22.59 -17.11 12.06
CA LEU A 204 -23.40 -16.46 11.05
C LEU A 204 -23.80 -17.50 9.99
N PHE A 205 -25.01 -17.39 9.44
CA PHE A 205 -25.54 -18.35 8.46
C PHE A 205 -25.42 -19.82 8.90
N ALA A 206 -25.57 -20.08 10.20
CA ALA A 206 -25.32 -21.40 10.81
C ALA A 206 -26.11 -22.52 10.13
N GLY A 207 -25.41 -23.61 9.79
CA GLY A 207 -26.07 -24.86 9.41
C GLY A 207 -26.62 -25.61 10.62
N THR A 208 -27.24 -26.77 10.37
CA THR A 208 -27.78 -27.65 11.42
C THR A 208 -26.71 -28.12 12.41
N SER A 209 -25.48 -28.38 11.94
CA SER A 209 -24.35 -28.81 12.78
C SER A 209 -23.73 -27.70 13.63
N GLU A 210 -24.04 -26.44 13.34
CA GLU A 210 -23.48 -25.25 14.01
C GLU A 210 -24.52 -24.55 14.89
N THR A 211 -25.79 -24.92 14.76
CA THR A 211 -26.87 -24.33 15.55
C THR A 211 -26.62 -24.59 17.04
N GLY A 212 -26.51 -23.51 17.82
CA GLY A 212 -26.19 -23.56 19.25
C GLY A 212 -24.69 -23.62 19.58
N LYS A 213 -23.82 -23.78 18.58
CA LYS A 213 -22.36 -23.65 18.74
C LYS A 213 -21.94 -22.19 18.73
N LYS A 214 -20.75 -21.91 19.29
CA LYS A 214 -20.20 -20.56 19.38
C LYS A 214 -18.80 -20.50 18.77
N VAL A 215 -18.45 -19.33 18.29
CA VAL A 215 -17.11 -18.96 17.83
C VAL A 215 -16.56 -17.83 18.70
N TRP A 216 -15.25 -17.82 18.92
CA TRP A 216 -14.59 -16.70 19.60
C TRP A 216 -14.32 -15.58 18.60
N ILE A 217 -14.74 -14.38 18.98
CA ILE A 217 -14.60 -13.17 18.18
C ILE A 217 -13.81 -12.11 18.95
N THR A 218 -13.28 -11.15 18.21
CA THR A 218 -12.84 -9.85 18.75
C THR A 218 -13.79 -8.76 18.27
N ARG A 219 -13.96 -7.73 19.12
CA ARG A 219 -14.73 -6.54 18.80
C ARG A 219 -13.79 -5.37 18.56
N SER A 220 -13.96 -4.66 17.45
CA SER A 220 -13.08 -3.55 17.11
C SER A 220 -13.75 -2.35 16.43
N GLY A 221 -13.03 -1.23 16.41
CA GLY A 221 -13.38 -0.04 15.64
C GLY A 221 -14.59 0.72 16.18
N HIS A 222 -14.72 0.82 17.50
CA HIS A 222 -15.82 1.53 18.15
C HIS A 222 -15.79 3.03 17.84
N GLN A 223 -16.93 3.60 17.44
CA GLN A 223 -17.07 5.02 17.15
C GLN A 223 -18.25 5.63 17.93
N THR A 224 -17.99 6.80 18.52
CA THR A 224 -18.99 7.66 19.12
C THR A 224 -19.15 8.90 18.25
N TYR A 225 -20.38 9.25 17.91
CA TYR A 225 -20.69 10.33 16.97
C TYR A 225 -21.22 11.56 17.69
N GLY A 226 -20.96 12.73 17.11
CA GLY A 226 -21.51 14.00 17.57
C GLY A 226 -23.00 14.14 17.28
N ALA A 227 -23.58 15.25 17.75
CA ALA A 227 -24.96 15.62 17.47
C ALA A 227 -25.16 16.04 15.98
N PRO A 228 -26.41 16.19 15.49
CA PRO A 228 -26.69 16.64 14.12
C PRO A 228 -25.98 17.94 13.73
N GLU A 229 -25.82 18.88 14.67
CA GLU A 229 -25.13 20.16 14.48
C GLU A 229 -23.62 19.96 14.23
N GLN A 230 -23.08 18.82 14.66
CA GLN A 230 -21.70 18.39 14.42
C GLN A 230 -21.58 17.46 13.20
N PHE A 231 -22.60 17.49 12.34
CA PHE A 231 -22.70 16.67 11.13
C PHE A 231 -22.63 15.16 11.39
N LEU A 232 -22.97 14.72 12.61
CA LEU A 232 -22.89 13.33 13.03
C LEU A 232 -21.51 12.70 12.76
N LEU A 233 -20.43 13.49 12.87
CA LEU A 233 -19.06 13.02 12.65
C LEU A 233 -18.51 12.32 13.92
N PRO A 234 -17.54 11.39 13.79
CA PRO A 234 -16.94 10.73 14.94
C PRO A 234 -16.25 11.72 15.90
N VAL A 235 -16.67 11.75 17.17
CA VAL A 235 -16.09 12.59 18.25
C VAL A 235 -15.25 11.79 19.24
N ALA A 236 -15.39 10.47 19.25
CA ALA A 236 -14.48 9.58 19.95
C ALA A 236 -14.32 8.25 19.19
N VAL A 237 -13.14 7.64 19.33
CA VAL A 237 -12.79 6.38 18.69
C VAL A 237 -12.05 5.47 19.66
N ARG A 238 -12.29 4.16 19.56
CA ARG A 238 -11.64 3.14 20.38
C ARG A 238 -11.42 1.88 19.55
N ASP A 239 -10.17 1.41 19.49
CA ASP A 239 -9.82 0.28 18.62
C ASP A 239 -10.37 -1.05 19.13
N ASN A 240 -10.31 -1.30 20.44
CA ASN A 240 -10.89 -2.48 21.07
C ASN A 240 -11.42 -2.15 22.49
N PRO A 241 -12.31 -2.97 23.08
CA PRO A 241 -12.92 -2.67 24.37
C PRO A 241 -11.94 -2.57 25.56
N LEU A 242 -10.71 -3.07 25.45
CA LEU A 242 -9.72 -3.09 26.53
C LEU A 242 -8.92 -1.78 26.65
N ILE A 243 -8.94 -0.94 25.62
CA ILE A 243 -8.23 0.35 25.62
C ILE A 243 -9.21 1.50 25.85
N GLY A 244 -8.71 2.60 26.42
CA GLY A 244 -9.51 3.80 26.62
C GLY A 244 -9.89 4.49 25.31
N GLU A 245 -10.92 5.33 25.35
CA GLU A 245 -11.34 6.11 24.19
C GLU A 245 -10.37 7.25 23.90
N ARG A 246 -10.26 7.62 22.64
CA ARG A 246 -9.54 8.81 22.17
C ARG A 246 -10.57 9.80 21.64
N HIS A 247 -10.43 11.07 22.03
CA HIS A 247 -11.39 12.12 21.69
C HIS A 247 -10.89 13.00 20.55
N LEU A 248 -11.80 13.32 19.63
CA LEU A 248 -11.56 14.12 18.43
C LEU A 248 -12.32 15.45 18.54
N THR A 249 -11.59 16.55 18.60
CA THR A 249 -12.17 17.91 18.54
C THR A 249 -11.95 18.48 17.15
N ARG A 250 -12.99 19.08 16.58
CA ARG A 250 -12.93 19.72 15.26
C ARG A 250 -12.91 21.24 15.34
N ASP A 251 -12.62 21.86 14.22
CA ASP A 251 -12.80 23.30 14.04
C ASP A 251 -14.27 23.71 14.12
N LYS A 252 -14.51 25.03 14.08
CA LYS A 252 -15.84 25.65 14.21
C LYS A 252 -16.87 25.12 13.19
N HIS A 253 -16.41 24.72 12.00
CA HIS A 253 -17.27 24.27 10.90
C HIS A 253 -17.21 22.76 10.67
N HIS A 254 -16.58 22.00 11.58
CA HIS A 254 -16.48 20.54 11.53
C HIS A 254 -15.80 19.99 10.26
N CYS A 255 -14.93 20.78 9.62
CA CYS A 255 -14.18 20.40 8.44
C CYS A 255 -12.97 19.51 8.78
N VAL A 256 -12.23 19.84 9.84
CA VAL A 256 -10.95 19.20 10.18
C VAL A 256 -10.81 18.95 11.68
N ILE A 257 -10.00 17.97 12.07
CA ILE A 257 -9.69 17.67 13.48
C ILE A 257 -8.56 18.60 13.93
N THR A 258 -8.82 19.44 14.92
CA THR A 258 -7.87 20.43 15.46
C THR A 258 -7.22 19.98 16.76
N LYS A 259 -7.79 18.99 17.43
CA LYS A 259 -7.23 18.40 18.65
C LYS A 259 -7.59 16.93 18.79
N HIS A 260 -6.61 16.12 19.15
CA HIS A 260 -6.72 14.73 19.55
C HIS A 260 -6.30 14.60 21.01
N THR A 261 -7.15 13.98 21.84
CA THR A 261 -6.81 13.62 23.23
C THR A 261 -6.80 12.11 23.33
N ASP A 262 -5.68 11.51 23.73
CA ASP A 262 -5.60 10.07 23.92
C ASP A 262 -6.24 9.60 25.25
N ALA A 263 -6.25 8.28 25.46
CA ALA A 263 -6.83 7.67 26.66
C ALA A 263 -6.10 8.04 27.96
N SER A 264 -4.84 8.48 27.89
CA SER A 264 -4.04 8.95 29.01
C SER A 264 -4.17 10.45 29.25
N GLY A 265 -4.94 11.15 28.42
CA GLY A 265 -5.12 12.60 28.49
C GLY A 265 -4.04 13.40 27.77
N LEU A 266 -3.12 12.76 27.05
CA LEU A 266 -2.11 13.46 26.24
C LEU A 266 -2.79 14.09 25.02
N ILE A 267 -2.37 15.32 24.72
CA ILE A 267 -3.03 16.17 23.74
C ILE A 267 -2.09 16.39 22.55
N THR A 268 -2.62 16.25 21.34
CA THR A 268 -1.99 16.74 20.11
C THR A 268 -2.92 17.77 19.47
N GLN A 269 -2.40 18.94 19.11
CA GLN A 269 -3.16 20.00 18.45
C GLN A 269 -2.62 20.29 17.08
N ALA A 270 -3.50 20.68 16.15
CA ALA A 270 -3.13 21.03 14.79
C ALA A 270 -3.74 22.38 14.38
N LYS A 271 -2.93 23.23 13.74
CA LYS A 271 -3.40 24.40 12.99
C LYS A 271 -3.33 24.12 11.50
N TYR A 272 -4.19 24.79 10.74
CA TYR A 272 -4.42 24.50 9.34
C TYR A 272 -4.20 25.74 8.46
N ASP A 273 -3.68 25.49 7.26
CA ASP A 273 -3.81 26.41 6.13
C ASP A 273 -5.17 26.19 5.48
N TRP A 274 -6.07 27.15 5.70
CA TRP A 274 -7.46 27.10 5.23
C TRP A 274 -7.61 27.19 3.72
N ARG A 275 -6.56 27.55 2.97
CA ARG A 275 -6.58 27.49 1.49
C ARG A 275 -6.66 26.04 0.99
N PHE A 276 -6.11 25.10 1.76
CA PHE A 276 -5.94 23.70 1.36
C PHE A 276 -6.50 22.70 2.38
N LEU A 277 -7.06 23.17 3.51
CA LEU A 277 -7.49 22.34 4.65
C LEU A 277 -6.39 21.38 5.11
N SER A 278 -5.14 21.81 5.01
CA SER A 278 -3.95 21.01 5.31
C SER A 278 -3.24 21.52 6.57
N VAL A 279 -2.67 20.61 7.36
CA VAL A 279 -1.98 20.95 8.61
C VAL A 279 -0.72 21.77 8.32
N CYS A 280 -0.57 22.92 8.96
CA CYS A 280 0.62 23.78 8.87
C CYS A 280 1.40 23.89 10.18
N GLU A 281 0.81 23.48 11.31
CA GLU A 281 1.46 23.43 12.61
C GLU A 281 0.89 22.29 13.44
N ILE A 282 1.75 21.54 14.14
CA ILE A 282 1.38 20.54 15.13
C ILE A 282 2.04 20.91 16.46
N THR A 283 1.26 20.92 17.53
CA THR A 283 1.74 20.88 18.91
C THR A 283 1.62 19.44 19.40
N ASP A 284 2.76 18.82 19.72
CA ASP A 284 2.82 17.42 20.17
C ASP A 284 2.44 17.28 21.66
N THR A 285 2.50 16.04 22.17
CA THR A 285 2.11 15.73 23.55
C THR A 285 3.07 16.27 24.62
N ASN A 286 4.23 16.79 24.21
CA ASN A 286 5.25 17.40 25.07
C ASN A 286 5.31 18.92 24.84
N ASP A 287 4.27 19.51 24.24
CA ASP A 287 4.19 20.93 23.86
C ASP A 287 5.26 21.41 22.88
N ASN A 288 5.96 20.49 22.18
CA ASN A 288 6.86 20.89 21.09
C ASN A 288 6.06 21.20 19.83
N ILE A 289 6.55 22.16 19.06
CA ILE A 289 5.88 22.68 17.87
C ILE A 289 6.65 22.23 16.63
N SER A 290 5.95 21.61 15.68
CA SER A 290 6.41 21.37 14.32
C SER A 290 5.60 22.21 13.35
N GLN A 291 6.25 22.96 12.47
CA GLN A 291 5.62 23.88 11.53
C GLN A 291 6.10 23.65 10.10
N VAL A 292 5.19 23.88 9.16
CA VAL A 292 5.50 23.97 7.74
C VAL A 292 4.92 25.24 7.13
N GLN A 293 5.60 25.77 6.11
CA GLN A 293 5.07 26.82 5.24
C GLN A 293 4.79 26.22 3.88
N THR A 294 3.72 26.70 3.23
CA THR A 294 3.29 26.25 1.90
C THR A 294 3.26 27.41 0.92
N ASP A 295 3.53 27.11 -0.35
CA ASP A 295 3.33 28.08 -1.43
C ASP A 295 1.85 28.24 -1.81
N ALA A 296 1.58 28.97 -2.89
CA ALA A 296 0.22 29.19 -3.39
C ALA A 296 -0.44 27.93 -3.99
N LEU A 297 0.30 26.82 -4.16
CA LEU A 297 -0.19 25.54 -4.65
C LEU A 297 -0.31 24.48 -3.55
N GLY A 298 -0.01 24.83 -2.29
CA GLY A 298 -0.08 23.92 -1.15
C GLY A 298 1.14 23.03 -0.99
N ARG A 299 2.22 23.28 -1.74
CA ARG A 299 3.47 22.53 -1.63
C ARG A 299 4.30 23.07 -0.46
N VAL A 300 4.89 22.19 0.34
CA VAL A 300 5.74 22.60 1.47
C VAL A 300 7.02 23.25 0.95
N ILE A 301 7.29 24.49 1.34
CA ILE A 301 8.50 25.24 0.96
C ILE A 301 9.49 25.38 2.11
N SER A 302 9.03 25.23 3.36
CA SER A 302 9.93 25.10 4.50
C SER A 302 9.31 24.32 5.65
N SER A 303 10.16 23.71 6.48
CA SER A 303 9.76 23.06 7.74
C SER A 303 10.71 23.45 8.87
N ARG A 304 10.17 23.59 10.08
CA ARG A 304 10.97 23.84 11.29
C ARG A 304 10.27 23.22 12.50
N PHE A 305 11.02 22.98 13.55
CA PHE A 305 10.48 22.54 14.83
C PHE A 305 11.27 23.13 15.99
N TYR A 306 10.59 23.32 17.12
CA TYR A 306 11.18 23.87 18.34
C TYR A 306 10.31 23.53 19.55
N GLY A 307 10.87 23.64 20.74
CA GLY A 307 10.17 23.26 21.95
C GLY A 307 11.08 23.36 23.17
N THR A 308 11.00 22.37 24.05
CA THR A 308 11.77 22.35 25.30
C THR A 308 12.48 21.02 25.46
N GLU A 309 13.80 21.05 25.66
CA GLU A 309 14.60 19.88 26.04
C GLU A 309 15.30 20.17 27.37
N ASN A 310 15.28 19.22 28.31
CA ASN A 310 15.89 19.38 29.64
C ASN A 310 15.44 20.66 30.39
N GLY A 311 14.18 21.05 30.19
CA GLY A 311 13.60 22.26 30.81
C GLY A 311 14.06 23.59 30.18
N GLN A 312 14.82 23.56 29.08
CA GLN A 312 15.30 24.74 28.37
C GLN A 312 14.69 24.82 26.97
N LYS A 313 14.30 26.04 26.55
CA LYS A 313 13.85 26.28 25.18
C LYS A 313 14.99 26.00 24.20
N THR A 314 14.69 25.22 23.17
CA THR A 314 15.65 24.86 22.13
C THR A 314 14.93 24.58 20.81
N GLY A 315 15.69 24.40 19.74
CA GLY A 315 15.17 24.15 18.40
C GLY A 315 15.43 25.29 17.42
N TYR A 316 14.83 25.21 16.24
CA TYR A 316 14.97 26.26 15.23
C TYR A 316 14.30 27.56 15.67
N SER A 317 14.95 28.70 15.39
CA SER A 317 14.37 30.00 15.68
C SER A 317 13.17 30.30 14.79
N GLN A 318 12.34 31.26 15.21
CA GLN A 318 11.19 31.74 14.43
C GLN A 318 11.58 32.89 13.48
N LYS A 319 12.87 33.06 13.16
CA LYS A 319 13.31 34.09 12.20
C LYS A 319 12.68 33.82 10.82
N PRO A 320 12.28 34.86 10.06
CA PRO A 320 11.79 34.70 8.70
C PRO A 320 12.83 34.00 7.80
N LEU A 321 12.34 33.15 6.90
CA LEU A 321 13.15 32.56 5.83
C LEU A 321 12.98 33.40 4.56
N THR A 322 14.07 33.89 3.99
CA THR A 322 14.09 34.37 2.60
C THR A 322 14.29 33.17 1.70
N LEU A 323 13.29 32.85 0.88
CA LEU A 323 13.38 31.77 -0.08
C LEU A 323 14.30 32.18 -1.24
N PRO A 324 15.14 31.27 -1.74
CA PRO A 324 15.92 31.50 -2.95
C PRO A 324 15.01 31.55 -4.18
N ASP A 325 15.36 32.39 -5.17
CA ASP A 325 14.57 32.58 -6.38
C ASP A 325 14.70 31.40 -7.36
N SER A 326 15.81 30.66 -7.28
CA SER A 326 16.08 29.50 -8.13
C SER A 326 16.84 28.39 -7.40
N VAL A 327 16.83 27.19 -7.99
CA VAL A 327 17.66 26.06 -7.53
C VAL A 327 19.15 26.42 -7.55
N GLN A 328 19.60 27.21 -8.53
CA GLN A 328 21.00 27.65 -8.60
C GLN A 328 21.36 28.53 -7.40
N ASP A 329 20.55 29.55 -7.11
CA ASP A 329 20.80 30.45 -5.98
C ASP A 329 20.82 29.69 -4.65
N ALA A 330 19.92 28.71 -4.52
CA ALA A 330 19.83 27.84 -3.35
C ALA A 330 21.08 26.96 -3.15
N THR A 331 21.70 26.48 -4.22
CA THR A 331 22.94 25.66 -4.13
C THR A 331 24.15 26.48 -3.66
N GLU A 332 24.11 27.80 -3.83
CA GLU A 332 25.18 28.74 -3.45
C GLU A 332 24.98 29.34 -2.04
N MET A 333 23.86 29.03 -1.37
CA MET A 333 23.59 29.52 -0.01
C MET A 333 24.60 28.97 1.00
N LYS A 334 25.34 29.87 1.66
CA LYS A 334 26.29 29.57 2.74
C LYS A 334 25.87 30.10 4.12
N LYS A 335 24.64 30.60 4.24
CA LYS A 335 24.14 31.25 5.46
C LYS A 335 23.45 30.23 6.36
N GLN A 336 23.54 30.44 7.68
CA GLN A 336 22.69 29.70 8.63
C GLN A 336 21.22 29.88 8.25
N LEU A 337 20.46 28.79 8.24
CA LEU A 337 19.04 28.77 7.89
C LEU A 337 18.20 28.51 9.15
N PRO A 338 17.16 29.32 9.42
CA PRO A 338 16.28 29.15 10.58
C PRO A 338 15.19 28.07 10.34
N VAL A 339 15.52 27.03 9.57
CA VAL A 339 14.58 25.98 9.16
C VAL A 339 15.32 24.66 9.10
N ALA A 340 14.62 23.57 9.42
CA ALA A 340 15.12 22.21 9.28
C ALA A 340 15.24 21.82 7.82
N GLN A 341 14.23 22.17 7.01
CA GLN A 341 14.22 21.93 5.57
C GLN A 341 13.69 23.13 4.80
N CYS A 342 14.19 23.31 3.59
CA CYS A 342 13.72 24.27 2.59
C CYS A 342 13.61 23.58 1.23
N PHE A 343 12.54 23.84 0.49
CA PHE A 343 12.26 23.21 -0.80
C PHE A 343 12.15 24.26 -1.90
N VAL A 344 12.81 24.02 -3.03
CA VAL A 344 12.79 24.89 -4.22
C VAL A 344 12.34 24.08 -5.42
N TYR A 345 11.16 24.40 -5.94
CA TYR A 345 10.50 23.65 -6.99
C TYR A 345 10.75 24.26 -8.38
N ALA A 346 11.25 23.47 -9.32
CA ALA A 346 11.46 23.82 -10.72
C ALA A 346 10.66 22.89 -11.64
N ALA A 347 9.33 22.92 -11.52
CA ALA A 347 8.42 21.99 -12.19
C ALA A 347 8.30 22.24 -13.71
N ASP A 348 8.58 23.46 -14.17
CA ASP A 348 8.53 23.93 -15.56
C ASP A 348 9.92 23.94 -16.24
N SER A 349 10.95 23.37 -15.59
CA SER A 349 12.32 23.33 -16.10
C SER A 349 12.48 22.71 -17.49
N TRP A 350 11.54 21.85 -17.91
CA TRP A 350 11.50 21.27 -19.26
C TRP A 350 11.00 22.24 -20.35
N MET A 351 10.28 23.29 -19.97
CA MET A 351 9.62 24.23 -20.90
C MET A 351 10.51 25.40 -21.32
N HIS A 352 11.61 25.66 -20.62
CA HIS A 352 12.46 26.81 -20.87
C HIS A 352 13.11 26.75 -22.26
N SER A 353 13.12 27.88 -22.98
CA SER A 353 13.77 28.01 -24.29
C SER A 353 15.05 28.84 -24.16
N GLY A 354 16.15 28.42 -24.81
CA GLY A 354 17.44 29.11 -24.74
C GLY A 354 18.32 28.78 -23.53
N THR A 355 17.86 27.92 -22.61
CA THR A 355 18.65 27.35 -21.50
C THR A 355 18.77 25.83 -21.64
N ASP A 356 19.68 25.23 -20.87
CA ASP A 356 19.79 23.76 -20.73
C ASP A 356 18.47 23.22 -20.15
N LYS A 357 17.72 22.45 -20.95
CA LYS A 357 16.44 21.87 -20.53
C LYS A 357 16.68 20.73 -19.56
N LEU A 358 16.10 20.82 -18.38
CA LEU A 358 16.23 19.82 -17.33
C LEU A 358 14.89 19.16 -17.05
N PRO A 359 14.85 17.86 -16.71
CA PRO A 359 13.62 17.26 -16.20
C PRO A 359 13.09 18.04 -14.98
N PRO A 360 11.77 18.04 -14.74
CA PRO A 360 11.18 18.59 -13.53
C PRO A 360 11.95 18.17 -12.28
N HIS A 361 12.26 19.11 -11.39
CA HIS A 361 13.07 18.81 -10.22
C HIS A 361 12.73 19.67 -9.01
N VAL A 362 13.12 19.17 -7.85
CA VAL A 362 13.05 19.88 -6.57
C VAL A 362 14.40 19.80 -5.88
N LEU A 363 14.89 20.93 -5.39
CA LEU A 363 16.01 20.96 -4.45
C LEU A 363 15.46 20.96 -3.02
N THR A 364 16.02 20.08 -2.20
CA THR A 364 15.83 20.06 -0.75
C THR A 364 17.12 20.48 -0.07
N LEU A 365 17.06 21.55 0.71
CA LEU A 365 18.09 21.92 1.68
C LEU A 365 17.71 21.33 3.04
N THR A 366 18.64 20.68 3.74
CA THR A 366 18.42 20.13 5.09
C THR A 366 19.56 20.55 6.02
N THR A 367 19.25 21.26 7.09
CA THR A 367 20.24 21.66 8.10
C THR A 367 20.47 20.56 9.12
N ASN A 368 21.71 20.42 9.58
CA ASN A 368 22.08 19.40 10.57
C ASN A 368 22.04 19.88 12.03
N ARG A 369 21.83 21.18 12.26
CA ARG A 369 21.83 21.85 13.58
C ARG A 369 20.82 23.00 13.58
N TYR A 370 20.47 23.50 14.77
CA TYR A 370 19.66 24.72 14.92
C TYR A 370 20.46 25.99 14.57
N ASP A 371 19.77 27.07 14.21
CA ASP A 371 20.40 28.32 13.76
C ASP A 371 20.85 29.24 14.91
N ASP A 372 20.57 28.87 16.16
CA ASP A 372 20.91 29.63 17.36
C ASP A 372 21.90 28.90 18.30
N GLU A 373 22.49 27.77 17.85
CA GLU A 373 23.56 27.13 18.61
C GLU A 373 24.79 28.06 18.76
N PRO A 374 25.42 28.11 19.96
CA PRO A 374 26.59 28.95 20.23
C PRO A 374 27.72 28.81 19.20
N ALA A 375 28.37 29.93 18.87
CA ALA A 375 29.38 30.04 17.82
C ALA A 375 30.59 29.11 18.00
N ASP A 376 30.94 28.76 19.24
CA ASP A 376 31.99 27.79 19.62
C ASP A 376 31.60 26.32 19.32
N LYS A 377 30.33 26.07 19.01
CA LYS A 377 29.77 24.79 18.53
C LYS A 377 29.26 24.86 17.09
N SER A 378 29.27 26.03 16.47
CA SER A 378 28.51 26.33 15.24
C SER A 378 29.36 26.29 13.97
N THR A 379 29.13 25.25 13.17
CA THR A 379 29.08 25.37 11.70
C THR A 379 27.89 24.55 11.23
N GLN A 380 26.67 25.12 11.33
CA GLN A 380 25.48 24.49 10.75
C GLN A 380 25.78 24.16 9.28
N GLN A 381 25.70 22.88 8.93
CA GLN A 381 25.89 22.42 7.56
C GLN A 381 24.54 22.29 6.89
N ILE A 382 24.51 22.61 5.59
CA ILE A 382 23.33 22.49 4.75
C ILE A 382 23.58 21.36 3.77
N ARG A 383 22.90 20.23 4.01
CA ARG A 383 22.84 19.13 3.04
C ARG A 383 21.96 19.56 1.88
N GLN A 384 22.38 19.29 0.66
CA GLN A 384 21.67 19.67 -0.56
C GLN A 384 21.35 18.42 -1.36
N GLN A 385 20.11 18.26 -1.78
CA GLN A 385 19.68 17.15 -2.63
C GLN A 385 18.74 17.64 -3.72
N VAL A 386 19.06 17.39 -4.98
CA VAL A 386 18.16 17.62 -6.11
C VAL A 386 17.54 16.29 -6.52
N THR A 387 16.21 16.22 -6.50
CA THR A 387 15.45 15.05 -6.99
C THR A 387 14.81 15.41 -8.32
N PHE A 388 15.11 14.65 -9.36
CA PHE A 388 14.52 14.78 -10.68
C PHE A 388 13.35 13.81 -10.84
N SER A 389 12.30 14.26 -11.53
CA SER A 389 11.21 13.42 -11.98
C SER A 389 10.99 13.59 -13.48
N ASP A 390 10.36 12.61 -14.12
CA ASP A 390 9.93 12.74 -15.51
C ASP A 390 8.49 13.31 -15.64
N GLY A 391 7.97 13.34 -16.86
CA GLY A 391 6.61 13.81 -17.16
C GLY A 391 5.48 12.94 -16.61
N PHE A 392 5.78 11.77 -16.03
CA PHE A 392 4.81 10.89 -15.37
C PHE A 392 4.92 10.96 -13.84
N GLY A 393 5.81 11.81 -13.30
CA GLY A 393 6.05 11.94 -11.86
C GLY A 393 6.94 10.84 -11.27
N ARG A 394 7.60 10.02 -12.11
CA ARG A 394 8.53 8.97 -11.64
C ARG A 394 9.87 9.60 -11.30
N ILE A 395 10.51 9.14 -10.23
CA ILE A 395 11.83 9.64 -9.82
C ILE A 395 12.88 9.15 -10.82
N LEU A 396 13.56 10.08 -11.51
CA LEU A 396 14.61 9.76 -12.47
C LEU A 396 15.97 9.55 -11.81
N GLN A 397 16.35 10.44 -10.89
CA GLN A 397 17.59 10.33 -10.09
C GLN A 397 17.55 11.28 -8.89
N GLN A 398 18.43 11.03 -7.94
CA GLN A 398 18.73 11.95 -6.83
C GLN A 398 20.19 12.36 -6.91
N SER A 399 20.47 13.65 -6.77
CA SER A 399 21.82 14.21 -6.77
C SER A 399 22.08 14.89 -5.44
N ALA A 400 22.94 14.32 -4.60
CA ALA A 400 23.26 14.83 -3.28
C ALA A 400 24.64 15.49 -3.24
N ARG A 401 24.75 16.69 -2.67
CA ARG A 401 26.02 17.39 -2.53
C ARG A 401 26.96 16.60 -1.61
N PHE A 402 28.22 16.50 -2.01
CA PHE A 402 29.25 15.77 -1.29
C PHE A 402 30.51 16.62 -1.13
N GLU A 403 31.40 16.19 -0.23
CA GLU A 403 32.72 16.81 -0.03
C GLU A 403 33.53 16.82 -1.33
N ASP A 404 34.48 17.75 -1.45
CA ASP A 404 35.38 17.85 -2.60
C ASP A 404 36.07 16.51 -2.93
N GLY A 405 36.32 16.27 -4.20
CA GLY A 405 37.07 15.09 -4.64
C GLY A 405 36.79 14.71 -6.08
N ASP A 406 37.22 13.51 -6.44
CA ASP A 406 37.17 13.02 -7.80
C ASP A 406 35.71 12.83 -8.28
N ALA A 407 35.36 13.43 -9.41
CA ALA A 407 34.04 13.36 -10.05
C ALA A 407 34.13 13.37 -11.59
N PHE A 408 33.12 12.80 -12.27
CA PHE A 408 32.97 12.98 -13.71
C PHE A 408 32.63 14.43 -14.06
N HIS A 409 33.06 14.88 -15.24
CA HIS A 409 32.75 16.22 -15.74
C HIS A 409 31.50 16.20 -16.63
N ARG A 410 30.47 16.97 -16.26
CA ARG A 410 29.28 17.24 -17.09
C ARG A 410 29.53 18.47 -17.97
N ASN A 411 29.41 18.29 -19.29
CA ASN A 411 29.50 19.39 -20.25
C ASN A 411 28.23 20.26 -20.25
N LYS A 412 28.34 21.47 -20.81
CA LYS A 412 27.20 22.41 -20.95
C LYS A 412 26.03 21.87 -21.76
N ASN A 413 26.26 20.90 -22.64
CA ASN A 413 25.21 20.24 -23.43
C ASN A 413 24.56 19.04 -22.70
N GLY A 414 24.92 18.80 -21.44
CA GLY A 414 24.39 17.70 -20.62
C GLY A 414 25.03 16.33 -20.85
N SER A 415 26.00 16.20 -21.76
CA SER A 415 26.79 14.97 -21.89
C SER A 415 27.88 14.88 -20.83
N LEU A 416 28.40 13.69 -20.56
CA LEU A 416 29.69 13.56 -19.89
C LEU A 416 30.82 13.91 -20.87
N ALA A 417 31.95 14.36 -20.33
CA ALA A 417 33.16 14.60 -21.12
C ALA A 417 33.67 13.27 -21.74
N ALA A 418 33.82 13.24 -23.06
CA ALA A 418 34.18 12.04 -23.80
C ALA A 418 35.63 11.59 -23.53
N GLY A 419 35.85 10.28 -23.47
CA GLY A 419 37.19 9.70 -23.64
C GLY A 419 37.96 9.38 -22.37
N SER A 420 37.40 9.58 -21.18
CA SER A 420 37.92 8.89 -20.01
C SER A 420 36.92 8.87 -18.87
N ARG A 421 36.74 7.68 -18.30
CA ARG A 421 36.32 7.48 -16.90
C ARG A 421 37.27 8.17 -15.88
N LYS A 422 38.04 9.19 -16.28
CA LYS A 422 38.91 9.96 -15.40
C LYS A 422 38.01 10.94 -14.69
N SER A 423 37.82 10.64 -13.42
CA SER A 423 37.33 11.60 -12.48
C SER A 423 38.43 12.66 -12.23
N GLU A 424 38.05 13.92 -12.22
CA GLU A 424 38.92 15.04 -11.88
C GLU A 424 38.54 15.58 -10.51
N LYS A 425 39.49 16.21 -9.81
CA LYS A 425 39.24 16.77 -8.48
C LYS A 425 38.37 18.02 -8.61
N GLU A 426 37.17 17.94 -8.05
CA GLU A 426 36.13 18.96 -8.18
C GLU A 426 35.68 19.48 -6.80
N THR A 427 35.41 20.79 -6.72
CA THR A 427 34.98 21.47 -5.48
C THR A 427 33.44 21.58 -5.36
N ALA A 428 32.73 21.12 -6.40
CA ALA A 428 31.27 21.05 -6.46
C ALA A 428 30.84 19.62 -6.81
N ARG A 429 31.25 18.64 -6.00
CA ARG A 429 30.97 17.22 -6.24
C ARG A 429 29.57 16.82 -5.78
N TRP A 430 28.86 16.06 -6.61
CA TRP A 430 27.54 15.50 -6.34
C TRP A 430 27.55 13.99 -6.51
N ALA A 431 26.98 13.27 -5.55
CA ALA A 431 26.71 11.85 -5.65
C ALA A 431 25.33 11.65 -6.29
N VAL A 432 25.29 11.04 -7.48
CA VAL A 432 24.04 10.65 -8.14
C VAL A 432 23.70 9.22 -7.75
N SER A 433 22.48 9.00 -7.28
CA SER A 433 21.95 7.69 -6.88
C SER A 433 20.55 7.47 -7.43
N GLY A 434 20.14 6.20 -7.49
CA GLY A 434 18.81 5.80 -7.96
C GLY A 434 18.50 6.21 -9.40
N ARG A 435 19.53 6.50 -10.22
CA ARG A 435 19.32 6.88 -11.60
C ARG A 435 18.67 5.71 -12.34
N THR A 436 17.48 5.96 -12.88
CA THR A 436 16.64 4.92 -13.50
C THR A 436 16.11 5.40 -14.84
N GLU A 437 16.28 4.58 -15.87
CA GLU A 437 15.61 4.73 -17.16
C GLU A 437 14.35 3.88 -17.15
N TYR A 438 13.21 4.46 -17.52
CA TYR A 438 11.92 3.76 -17.54
C TYR A 438 11.41 3.56 -18.97
N ASP A 439 10.69 2.46 -19.21
CA ASP A 439 9.83 2.35 -20.39
C ASP A 439 8.56 3.22 -20.24
N ASN A 440 7.71 3.25 -21.26
CA ASN A 440 6.44 3.99 -21.21
C ASN A 440 5.38 3.36 -20.31
N LYS A 441 5.59 2.13 -19.81
CA LYS A 441 4.69 1.45 -18.86
C LYS A 441 5.09 1.70 -17.40
N GLY A 442 6.26 2.31 -17.15
CA GLY A 442 6.75 2.54 -15.80
C GLY A 442 7.71 1.48 -15.29
N HIS A 443 8.11 0.52 -16.11
CA HIS A 443 9.10 -0.47 -15.72
C HIS A 443 10.51 0.12 -15.81
N ALA A 444 11.36 -0.18 -14.82
CA ALA A 444 12.73 0.30 -14.75
C ALA A 444 13.61 -0.52 -15.71
N VAL A 445 13.82 -0.06 -16.94
CA VAL A 445 14.59 -0.82 -17.95
C VAL A 445 16.10 -0.72 -17.76
N ARG A 446 16.60 0.35 -17.12
CA ARG A 446 17.99 0.42 -16.66
C ARG A 446 18.08 1.03 -15.29
N THR A 447 18.81 0.38 -14.40
CA THR A 447 19.19 0.93 -13.09
C THR A 447 20.69 1.15 -13.06
N TYR A 448 21.10 2.42 -12.92
CA TYR A 448 22.49 2.81 -13.01
C TYR A 448 23.16 2.72 -11.63
N GLN A 449 24.44 2.32 -11.64
CA GLN A 449 25.28 2.39 -10.44
C GLN A 449 25.46 3.85 -10.00
N PRO A 450 25.58 4.12 -8.69
CA PRO A 450 25.88 5.47 -8.22
C PRO A 450 27.19 6.01 -8.79
N TYR A 451 27.25 7.30 -9.07
CA TYR A 451 28.44 7.96 -9.61
C TYR A 451 28.61 9.37 -9.07
N PHE A 452 29.85 9.86 -9.08
CA PHE A 452 30.16 11.26 -8.76
C PHE A 452 30.21 12.10 -10.03
N VAL A 453 29.63 13.29 -9.98
CA VAL A 453 29.66 14.29 -11.07
C VAL A 453 29.85 15.70 -10.49
N ASN A 454 30.42 16.61 -11.27
CA ASN A 454 30.75 17.98 -10.86
C ASN A 454 29.57 18.98 -10.90
N ASP A 455 28.35 18.50 -11.21
CA ASP A 455 27.16 19.33 -11.35
C ASP A 455 25.93 18.55 -10.86
N TRP A 456 24.99 19.23 -10.20
CA TRP A 456 23.72 18.63 -9.77
C TRP A 456 22.77 18.34 -10.94
N ARG A 457 23.00 19.00 -12.08
CA ARG A 457 22.14 18.92 -13.26
C ARG A 457 22.12 17.53 -13.88
N TYR A 458 20.98 17.18 -14.46
CA TYR A 458 20.74 15.88 -15.08
C TYR A 458 21.74 15.60 -16.21
N VAL A 459 22.40 14.43 -16.17
CA VAL A 459 23.22 13.92 -17.27
C VAL A 459 22.28 13.31 -18.33
N SER A 460 22.48 13.65 -19.61
CA SER A 460 21.68 13.13 -20.73
C SER A 460 21.69 11.59 -20.78
N ASP A 461 20.55 11.00 -21.14
CA ASP A 461 20.43 9.53 -21.24
C ASP A 461 21.36 8.94 -22.29
N ASP A 462 21.61 9.66 -23.39
CA ASP A 462 22.52 9.18 -24.44
C ASP A 462 23.95 8.98 -23.91
N SER A 463 24.47 9.92 -23.11
CA SER A 463 25.78 9.75 -22.48
C SER A 463 25.75 8.72 -21.36
N ALA A 464 24.68 8.66 -20.55
CA ALA A 464 24.56 7.67 -19.49
C ALA A 464 24.58 6.24 -20.03
N ARG A 465 23.81 5.94 -21.09
CA ARG A 465 23.77 4.61 -21.73
C ARG A 465 25.13 4.17 -22.27
N GLN A 466 25.98 5.11 -22.69
CA GLN A 466 27.29 4.83 -23.26
C GLN A 466 28.38 4.68 -22.19
N ASP A 467 28.40 5.57 -21.19
CA ASP A 467 29.57 5.77 -20.33
C ASP A 467 29.39 5.25 -18.90
N LEU A 468 28.14 5.05 -18.45
CA LEU A 468 27.82 4.63 -17.08
C LEU A 468 27.44 3.14 -17.01
N TYR A 469 27.75 2.53 -15.87
CA TYR A 469 27.37 1.16 -15.58
C TYR A 469 25.90 1.08 -15.17
N ALA A 470 25.15 0.19 -15.81
CA ALA A 470 23.76 -0.09 -15.47
C ALA A 470 23.44 -1.56 -15.61
N ASP A 471 22.54 -2.04 -14.75
CA ASP A 471 21.84 -3.29 -14.96
C ASP A 471 20.65 -3.02 -15.89
N THR A 472 20.45 -3.87 -16.89
CA THR A 472 19.32 -3.79 -17.83
C THR A 472 18.27 -4.81 -17.44
N HIS A 473 17.03 -4.39 -17.24
CA HIS A 473 15.93 -5.24 -16.81
C HIS A 473 14.93 -5.44 -17.95
N CYS A 474 14.57 -6.69 -18.18
CA CYS A 474 13.65 -7.10 -19.25
C CYS A 474 12.34 -7.62 -18.65
N TYR A 475 11.23 -7.14 -19.19
CA TYR A 475 9.89 -7.43 -18.70
C TYR A 475 9.07 -8.18 -19.74
N ASP A 476 8.29 -9.15 -19.28
CA ASP A 476 7.35 -9.87 -20.13
C ASP A 476 6.09 -9.02 -20.42
N PRO A 477 5.14 -9.48 -21.26
CA PRO A 477 3.93 -8.73 -21.55
C PRO A 477 3.03 -8.45 -20.33
N LEU A 478 3.16 -9.22 -19.25
CA LEU A 478 2.44 -9.03 -17.98
C LEU A 478 3.17 -8.07 -17.03
N GLY A 479 4.34 -7.55 -17.42
CA GLY A 479 5.13 -6.62 -16.61
C GLY A 479 5.99 -7.29 -15.55
N ARG A 480 6.22 -8.60 -15.63
CA ARG A 480 7.11 -9.33 -14.71
C ARG A 480 8.53 -9.32 -15.23
N GLU A 481 9.50 -9.07 -14.36
CA GLU A 481 10.92 -9.14 -14.70
C GLU A 481 11.32 -10.60 -14.96
N HIS A 482 11.71 -10.92 -16.18
CA HIS A 482 12.10 -12.28 -16.55
C HIS A 482 13.60 -12.40 -16.83
N GLN A 483 14.32 -11.28 -16.94
CA GLN A 483 15.76 -11.27 -17.16
C GLN A 483 16.38 -9.96 -16.67
N VAL A 484 17.56 -10.07 -16.08
CA VAL A 484 18.45 -8.94 -15.79
C VAL A 484 19.80 -9.19 -16.43
N ILE A 485 20.35 -8.21 -17.13
CA ILE A 485 21.72 -8.21 -17.63
C ILE A 485 22.50 -7.23 -16.76
N THR A 486 23.39 -7.75 -15.91
CA THR A 486 24.19 -6.93 -15.00
C THR A 486 25.15 -6.01 -15.77
N ALA A 487 25.60 -4.93 -15.13
CA ALA A 487 26.61 -4.04 -15.71
C ALA A 487 27.92 -4.76 -16.12
N LYS A 488 28.22 -5.92 -15.51
CA LYS A 488 29.38 -6.74 -15.84
C LYS A 488 29.12 -7.74 -16.98
N GLY A 489 27.88 -7.88 -17.42
CA GLY A 489 27.46 -8.72 -18.54
C GLY A 489 26.90 -10.10 -18.15
N TYR A 490 26.92 -10.47 -16.86
CA TYR A 490 26.24 -11.68 -16.38
C TYR A 490 24.72 -11.51 -16.43
N GLN A 491 24.00 -12.63 -16.42
CA GLN A 491 22.55 -12.63 -16.51
C GLN A 491 21.91 -13.21 -15.26
N ARG A 492 20.71 -12.75 -14.93
CA ARG A 492 19.77 -13.45 -14.08
C ARG A 492 18.53 -13.72 -14.91
N ARG A 493 17.90 -14.87 -14.76
CA ARG A 493 16.69 -15.23 -15.52
C ARG A 493 15.61 -15.77 -14.59
N THR A 494 14.36 -15.46 -14.93
CA THR A 494 13.19 -16.01 -14.26
C THR A 494 12.26 -16.59 -15.31
N LEU A 495 11.98 -17.89 -15.22
CA LEU A 495 10.95 -18.56 -16.02
C LEU A 495 9.69 -18.74 -15.18
N TYR A 496 8.61 -18.08 -15.59
CA TYR A 496 7.29 -18.27 -15.03
C TYR A 496 6.59 -19.43 -15.72
N THR A 497 6.17 -20.43 -14.94
CA THR A 497 5.26 -21.49 -15.37
C THR A 497 4.00 -21.43 -14.50
N PRO A 498 2.89 -22.11 -14.86
CA PRO A 498 1.67 -22.00 -14.07
C PRO A 498 1.84 -22.54 -12.65
N TRP A 499 2.70 -23.54 -12.42
CA TRP A 499 2.76 -24.26 -11.14
C TRP A 499 4.03 -24.04 -10.33
N PHE A 500 5.07 -23.47 -10.94
CA PHE A 500 6.32 -23.11 -10.27
C PHE A 500 7.07 -22.03 -11.04
N VAL A 501 8.03 -21.40 -10.37
CA VAL A 501 8.92 -20.41 -10.96
C VAL A 501 10.34 -20.95 -10.89
N VAL A 502 11.09 -20.80 -11.98
CA VAL A 502 12.53 -21.12 -12.01
C VAL A 502 13.29 -19.81 -11.97
N SER A 503 14.22 -19.68 -11.04
CA SER A 503 15.12 -18.53 -10.92
C SER A 503 16.54 -19.02 -11.11
N GLU A 504 17.27 -18.38 -12.03
CA GLU A 504 18.66 -18.66 -12.37
C GLU A 504 19.49 -17.41 -12.07
N ASP A 505 20.58 -17.57 -11.32
CA ASP A 505 21.49 -16.49 -10.96
C ASP A 505 22.62 -16.28 -11.99
N GLU A 506 23.56 -15.38 -11.67
CA GLU A 506 24.71 -15.10 -12.52
C GLU A 506 25.63 -16.30 -12.76
N ASN A 507 25.72 -17.24 -11.83
CA ASN A 507 26.53 -18.45 -11.99
C ASN A 507 25.77 -19.48 -12.84
N ASP A 508 24.48 -19.68 -12.56
CA ASP A 508 23.62 -20.62 -13.31
C ASP A 508 23.58 -20.30 -14.82
N THR A 509 23.66 -19.01 -15.17
CA THR A 509 23.61 -18.56 -16.58
C THR A 509 24.98 -18.34 -17.23
N ALA A 510 26.08 -18.55 -16.47
CA ALA A 510 27.45 -18.42 -16.98
C ALA A 510 28.05 -19.73 -17.51
N GLU A 511 27.46 -20.88 -17.15
CA GLU A 511 27.77 -22.20 -17.71
C GLU A 511 27.14 -22.38 -19.11
#